data_AF-A0A4Y3NMX1-F1
#
_entry.id   AF-A0A4Y3NMX1-F1
#
_cell.length_a   1.000
_cell.length_b   1.000
_cell.length_c   1.000
_cell.angle_alpha   90.00
_cell.angle_beta   90.00
_cell.angle_gamma   90.00
#
_symmetry.space_group_name_H-M   'P 1'
#
loop_
_entity.id
_entity.type
_entity.pdbx_description
1 polymer ?
#
loop_
_entity_poly.entity_id
_entity_poly.type
_entity_poly.pdbx_seq_one_letter_code
_entity_poly.pdbx_strand_id
1 'polypeptide(L)' 'MEIAAVAAEMHKKLKAIKGGDNVRIGGEVFQVRAVMPQDGSRNIGLELQAHDGGSVTLIGLPTARLQLTARAS' A
#
# COMPACT_ATOMS: atom_id res chain seq x y z
N MET A 1 -16.01 -26.09 6.59
CA MET A 1 -15.35 -25.39 7.70
C MET A 1 -14.98 -24.02 7.18
N GLU A 2 -15.82 -23.05 7.49
CA GLU A 2 -15.65 -21.63 7.15
C GLU A 2 -14.70 -21.00 8.17
N ILE A 3 -13.56 -20.49 7.69
CA ILE A 3 -12.94 -19.29 8.25
C ILE A 3 -12.39 -18.51 7.08
N ALA A 4 -13.29 -17.78 6.40
CA ALA A 4 -12.87 -16.61 5.64
C ALA A 4 -12.13 -15.72 6.64
N ALA A 5 -10.80 -15.70 6.55
CA ALA A 5 -10.04 -14.58 7.05
C ALA A 5 -10.54 -13.39 6.24
N VAL A 6 -11.57 -12.72 6.76
CA VAL A 6 -11.94 -11.37 6.36
C VAL A 6 -10.63 -10.62 6.52
N ALA A 7 -9.95 -10.38 5.39
CA ALA A 7 -8.82 -9.49 5.32
C ALA A 7 -9.36 -8.18 5.87
N ALA A 8 -9.10 -7.90 7.15
CA ALA A 8 -9.63 -6.73 7.81
C ALA A 8 -9.18 -5.54 6.95
N GLU A 9 -10.12 -4.90 6.27
CA GLU A 9 -9.87 -3.77 5.40
C GLU A 9 -9.48 -2.60 6.30
N MET A 10 -8.20 -2.55 6.66
CA MET A 10 -7.67 -1.57 7.59
C MET A 10 -7.14 -0.39 6.79
N HIS A 11 -7.80 0.75 6.92
CA HIS A 11 -7.27 2.00 6.38
C HIS A 11 -6.10 2.47 7.24
N LYS A 12 -4.91 2.56 6.64
CA LYS A 12 -3.69 3.00 7.30
C LYS A 12 -3.20 4.30 6.68
N LYS A 13 -2.67 5.21 7.49
CA LYS A 13 -2.06 6.45 6.99
C LYS A 13 -0.83 6.12 6.14
N LEU A 14 -0.58 6.87 5.06
CA LEU A 14 0.58 6.68 4.19
C LEU A 14 1.89 6.60 4.97
N LYS A 15 2.07 7.47 5.97
CA LYS A 15 3.26 7.48 6.83
C LYS A 15 3.49 6.23 7.67
N ALA A 16 2.48 5.37 7.79
CA ALA A 16 2.53 4.13 8.55
C ALA A 16 2.61 2.89 7.65
N ILE A 17 2.61 3.08 6.33
CA ILE A 17 2.91 2.03 5.33
C ILE A 17 4.41 1.76 5.33
N LYS A 18 4.79 0.48 5.19
CA LYS A 18 6.18 0.01 5.18
C LYS A 18 6.45 -0.87 3.96
N GLY A 19 7.73 -1.01 3.60
CA GLY A 19 8.14 -2.00 2.60
C GLY A 19 7.67 -3.41 3.00
N GLY A 20 7.12 -4.14 2.04
CA GLY A 20 6.51 -5.45 2.23
C GLY A 20 5.01 -5.44 2.55
N ASP A 21 4.43 -4.30 2.93
CA ASP A 21 2.97 -4.19 3.09
C ASP A 21 2.28 -4.43 1.73
N ASN A 22 1.07 -5.01 1.75
CA ASN A 22 0.21 -5.06 0.57
C ASN A 22 -0.90 -4.01 0.72
N VAL A 23 -1.11 -3.22 -0.32
CA VAL A 23 -2.14 -2.18 -0.38
C VAL A 23 -3.13 -2.49 -1.50
N ARG A 24 -4.41 -2.15 -1.28
CA ARG A 24 -5.44 -2.23 -2.31
C ARG A 24 -5.75 -0.84 -2.86
N ILE A 25 -5.69 -0.68 -4.17
CA ILE A 25 -6.00 0.56 -4.88
C ILE A 25 -6.90 0.19 -6.06
N GLY A 26 -8.11 0.75 -6.12
CA GLY A 26 -9.04 0.49 -7.24
C GLY A 26 -9.44 -0.98 -7.41
N GLY A 27 -9.36 -1.80 -6.36
CA GLY A 27 -9.63 -3.25 -6.42
C GLY A 27 -8.41 -4.11 -6.70
N GLU A 28 -7.31 -3.51 -7.16
CA GLU A 28 -6.05 -4.21 -7.41
C GLU A 28 -5.14 -4.19 -6.19
N VAL A 29 -4.37 -5.26 -5.99
CA VAL A 29 -3.44 -5.41 -4.87
C VAL A 29 -2.02 -5.18 -5.34
N PHE A 30 -1.34 -4.26 -4.67
CA PHE A 30 0.05 -3.94 -4.92
C PHE A 30 0.90 -4.23 -3.69
N GLN A 31 2.11 -4.75 -3.89
CA GLN A 31 3.11 -4.87 -2.84
C GLN A 31 3.95 -3.59 -2.78
N VAL A 32 4.15 -3.06 -1.58
CA VAL A 32 5.03 -1.90 -1.37
C VAL A 32 6.48 -2.36 -1.44
N ARG A 33 7.20 -1.94 -2.47
CA ARG A 33 8.64 -2.19 -2.65
C ARG A 33 9.48 -1.25 -1.81
N ALA A 34 9.17 0.04 -1.84
CA ALA A 34 9.90 1.07 -1.13
C ALA A 34 8.98 2.19 -0.63
N VAL A 35 9.41 2.84 0.45
CA VAL A 35 8.80 4.07 0.99
C VAL A 35 9.87 5.15 0.93
N MET A 36 9.59 6.23 0.20
CA MET A 36 10.55 7.28 -0.07
C MET A 36 10.03 8.62 0.45
N PRO A 37 10.76 9.35 1.31
CA PRO A 37 10.47 10.76 1.55
C PRO A 37 10.69 11.54 0.26
N GLN A 38 9.80 12.50 -0.05
CA GLN A 38 10.05 13.42 -1.16
C GLN A 38 10.75 14.67 -0.67
N ASP A 39 11.99 14.86 -1.11
CA ASP A 39 12.76 16.07 -0.81
C ASP A 39 12.03 17.33 -1.30
N GLY A 40 12.09 18.38 -0.48
CA GLY A 40 11.43 19.66 -0.78
C GLY A 40 9.90 19.66 -0.64
N SER A 41 9.28 18.55 -0.24
CA SER A 41 7.84 18.49 0.03
C SER A 41 7.53 17.75 1.34
N ARG A 42 6.30 17.90 1.85
CA ARG A 42 5.82 17.07 2.96
C ARG A 42 5.26 15.72 2.49
N ASN A 43 5.39 15.37 1.22
CA ASN A 43 4.81 14.15 0.66
C ASN A 43 5.67 12.92 0.93
N ILE A 44 5.03 11.76 0.82
CA ILE A 44 5.66 10.45 0.86
C ILE A 44 5.34 9.76 -0.47
N GLY A 45 6.39 9.21 -1.09
CA GLY A 45 6.29 8.31 -2.23
C GLY A 45 6.26 6.86 -1.79
N LEU A 46 5.46 6.04 -2.45
CA LEU A 46 5.44 4.59 -2.34
C LEU A 46 5.74 4.00 -3.71
N GLU A 47 6.78 3.17 -3.80
CA GLU A 47 7.00 2.33 -4.96
C GLU A 47 6.17 1.05 -4.78
N LEU A 48 5.23 0.82 -5.68
CA LEU A 48 4.27 -0.26 -5.64
C LEU A 48 4.53 -1.20 -6.81
N GLN A 49 4.45 -2.51 -6.56
CA GLN A 49 4.54 -3.52 -7.60
C GLN A 49 3.23 -4.31 -7.69
N ALA A 50 2.69 -4.38 -8.90
CA ALA A 50 1.53 -5.19 -9.26
C ALA A 50 1.92 -6.67 -9.43
N HIS A 51 0.92 -7.54 -9.46
CA HIS A 51 1.12 -8.98 -9.61
C HIS A 51 1.69 -9.37 -10.99
N ASP A 52 1.39 -8.59 -12.01
CA ASP A 52 1.89 -8.78 -13.38
C ASP A 52 3.37 -8.34 -13.57
N GLY A 53 4.00 -7.84 -12.51
CA GLY A 53 5.36 -7.32 -12.52
C GLY A 53 5.46 -5.84 -12.88
N GLY A 54 4.35 -5.18 -13.21
CA GLY A 54 4.28 -3.73 -13.39
C GLY A 54 4.59 -2.96 -12.10
N SER A 55 5.19 -1.79 -12.24
CA SER A 55 5.50 -0.91 -11.11
C SER A 55 4.83 0.44 -11.27
N VAL A 56 4.29 0.98 -10.17
CA VAL A 56 3.70 2.32 -10.12
C VAL A 56 4.18 3.05 -8.88
N THR A 57 4.37 4.37 -8.99
CA THR A 57 4.74 5.21 -7.86
C THR A 57 3.54 6.03 -7.41
N LEU A 58 3.16 5.90 -6.14
CA LEU A 58 2.10 6.69 -5.53
C LEU A 58 2.71 7.78 -4.65
N ILE A 59 2.36 9.04 -4.91
CA ILE A 59 2.81 10.19 -4.11
C ILE A 59 1.61 10.79 -3.40
N GLY A 60 1.72 10.97 -2.09
CA GLY A 60 0.63 11.55 -1.33
C GLY A 60 1.05 12.15 0.00
N LEU A 61 0.10 12.81 0.66
CA LEU A 61 0.32 13.39 1.97
C LEU A 61 0.50 12.28 3.03
N PRO A 62 1.34 12.49 4.06
CA PRO A 62 1.59 11.52 5.13
C PRO A 62 0.32 11.10 5.88
N THR A 63 -0.69 11.97 5.89
CA THR A 63 -1.97 11.78 6.58
C THR A 63 -3.04 11.13 5.70
N ALA A 64 -2.83 11.05 4.38
CA ALA A 64 -3.74 10.35 3.48
C ALA A 64 -3.82 8.87 3.87
N ARG A 65 -4.95 8.22 3.59
CA ARG A 65 -5.21 6.84 4.00
C ARG A 65 -5.22 5.92 2.79
N LEU A 66 -4.56 4.78 2.91
CA LEU A 66 -4.57 3.67 1.95
C LEU A 66 -5.18 2.45 2.61
N GLN A 67 -5.84 1.62 1.81
CA GLN A 67 -6.38 0.36 2.29
C GLN A 67 -5.26 -0.68 2.34
N LEU A 68 -5.01 -1.21 3.53
CA LEU A 68 -4.12 -2.35 3.73
C LEU A 68 -4.88 -3.64 3.49
N THR A 69 -4.22 -4.63 2.89
CA THR A 69 -4.79 -5.97 2.73
C THR A 69 -3.80 -7.02 3.23
N ALA A 70 -4.32 -8.11 3.77
CA ALA A 70 -3.53 -9.32 3.95
C ALA A 70 -3.13 -9.86 2.58
N ARG A 71 -1.98 -10.53 2.51
CA ARG A 71 -1.47 -11.19 1.31
C ARG A 71 -2.57 -12.12 0.74
N ALA A 72 -2.92 -11.99 -0.54
CA ALA A 72 -3.65 -13.05 -1.23
C ALA A 72 -2.72 -14.28 -1.18
N SER A 73 -3.15 -15.30 -0.44
CA SER A 73 -2.38 -16.54 -0.27
C SER A 73 -2.44 -17.38 -1.53
#